data_AF-A0A4V3UTL4-F1
#
_entry.id   AF-A0A4V3UTL4-F1
#
_cell.length_a   1.000
_cell.length_b   1.000
_cell.length_c   1.000
_cell.angle_alpha   90.00
_cell.angle_beta   90.00
_cell.angle_gamma   90.00
#
_symmetry.space_group_name_H-M   'P 1'
#
loop_
_entity.id
_entity.type
_entity.pdbx_description
1 polymer ?
#
loop_
_entity_poly.entity_id
_entity_poly.type
_entity_poly.pdbx_seq_one_letter_code
_entity_poly.pdbx_strand_id
1 'polypeptide(L)'
;MDDRSALVRDLSLPLASGKGWVKFVGIINIIVGAFYALSIIGLIFAWIPIWMGVLLVQSGSAIERAQMAGDESALRMALDKLRVYFIIQGVLFIISLALMVLGFVMFFGVLMAAIANHNIYGM
;
A
#
# COMPACT_ATOMS: atom_id res chain seq x y z
N MET A 1 -12.28 31.90 -17.40
CA MET A 1 -12.03 30.67 -16.62
C MET A 1 -12.90 30.77 -15.39
N ASP A 2 -13.70 29.76 -15.09
CA ASP A 2 -14.41 29.73 -13.80
C ASP A 2 -13.39 29.73 -12.67
N ASP A 3 -13.52 30.64 -11.70
CA ASP A 3 -12.64 30.76 -10.53
C ASP A 3 -12.50 29.41 -9.80
N ARG A 4 -13.58 28.62 -9.79
CA ARG A 4 -13.63 27.28 -9.20
C ARG A 4 -12.68 26.30 -9.90
N SER A 5 -12.62 26.31 -11.23
CA SER A 5 -11.70 25.44 -11.97
C SER A 5 -10.24 25.86 -11.77
N ALA A 6 -9.97 27.16 -11.69
CA ALA A 6 -8.64 27.67 -11.36
C ALA A 6 -8.20 27.21 -9.95
N LEU A 7 -9.10 27.30 -8.97
CA LEU A 7 -8.88 26.80 -7.61
C LEU A 7 -8.62 25.29 -7.58
N VAL A 8 -9.40 24.47 -8.30
CA VAL A 8 -9.19 23.02 -8.36
C VAL A 8 -7.80 22.69 -8.93
N ARG A 9 -7.37 23.41 -9.96
CA ARG A 9 -6.02 23.24 -10.53
C ARG A 9 -4.95 23.61 -9.52
N ASP A 10 -5.09 24.73 -8.82
CA ASP A 10 -4.14 25.14 -7.79
C ASP A 10 -4.05 24.10 -6.65
N LEU A 11 -5.20 23.69 -6.10
CA LEU A 11 -5.28 22.71 -5.02
C LEU A 11 -4.75 21.32 -5.39
N SER A 12 -4.80 20.95 -6.66
CA SER A 12 -4.30 19.66 -7.13
C SER A 12 -2.82 19.69 -7.53
N LEU A 13 -2.16 20.85 -7.58
CA LEU A 13 -0.74 20.97 -8.00
C LEU A 13 0.20 20.06 -7.20
N PRO A 14 0.10 19.97 -5.85
CA PRO A 14 0.98 19.10 -5.08
C PRO A 14 0.79 17.61 -5.39
N LEU A 15 -0.46 17.21 -5.69
CA LEU A 15 -0.75 15.83 -6.10
C LEU A 15 -0.27 15.58 -7.53
N ALA A 16 -0.37 16.59 -8.40
CA ALA A 16 0.04 16.54 -9.79
C ALA A 16 1.53 16.30 -9.97
N SER A 17 2.36 16.99 -9.18
CA SER A 17 3.81 16.84 -9.21
C SER A 17 4.24 15.42 -8.84
N GLY A 18 3.49 14.76 -7.95
CA GLY A 18 3.71 13.38 -7.53
C GLY A 18 2.98 12.31 -8.36
N LYS A 19 2.15 12.67 -9.35
CA LYS A 19 1.23 11.71 -10.02
C LYS A 19 1.96 10.52 -10.67
N GLY A 20 3.17 10.74 -11.17
CA GLY A 20 4.00 9.70 -11.80
C GLY A 20 4.36 8.61 -10.79
N TRP A 21 4.77 9.00 -9.58
CA TRP A 21 5.08 8.09 -8.48
C TRP A 21 3.84 7.34 -8.00
N VAL A 22 2.70 8.01 -7.91
CA VAL A 22 1.42 7.38 -7.57
C VAL A 22 1.11 6.25 -8.55
N LYS A 23 1.17 6.50 -9.86
CA LYS A 23 0.93 5.46 -10.88
C LYS A 23 2.01 4.37 -10.84
N PHE A 24 3.28 4.72 -10.68
CA PHE A 24 4.39 3.78 -10.61
C PHE A 24 4.23 2.80 -9.44
N VAL A 25 4.03 3.29 -8.22
CA VAL A 25 3.79 2.44 -7.04
C VAL A 25 2.54 1.58 -7.23
N GLY A 26 1.52 2.12 -7.91
CA GLY A 26 0.34 1.34 -8.29
C GLY A 26 0.67 0.13 -9.17
N ILE A 27 1.44 0.36 -10.24
CA ILE A 27 1.88 -0.69 -11.18
C ILE A 27 2.74 -1.73 -10.46
N ILE A 28 3.69 -1.31 -9.62
CA ILE A 28 4.54 -2.22 -8.85
C ILE A 28 3.71 -3.10 -7.92
N ASN A 29 2.72 -2.55 -7.23
CA ASN A 29 1.82 -3.32 -6.37
C ASN A 29 1.05 -4.39 -7.14
N ILE A 30 0.57 -4.09 -8.36
CA ILE A 30 -0.10 -5.08 -9.22
C ILE A 30 0.85 -6.20 -9.59
N ILE A 31 2.08 -5.87 -9.99
CA ILE A 31 3.11 -6.87 -10.38
C ILE A 31 3.46 -7.78 -9.19
N VAL A 32 3.71 -7.21 -8.01
CA VAL A 32 3.99 -7.98 -6.79
C VAL A 32 2.82 -8.90 -6.44
N GLY A 33 1.60 -8.39 -6.52
CA GLY A 33 0.40 -9.20 -6.28
C GLY A 33 0.24 -10.33 -7.29
N ALA A 34 0.58 -10.11 -8.57
CA ALA A 34 0.59 -11.15 -9.59
C ALA A 34 1.62 -12.24 -9.26
N PHE A 35 2.80 -11.90 -8.75
CA PHE A 35 3.77 -12.89 -8.28
C PHE A 35 3.26 -13.69 -7.08
N TYR A 36 2.54 -13.07 -6.14
CA TYR A 36 1.93 -13.79 -5.02
C TYR A 36 0.86 -14.79 -5.49
N ALA A 37 0.08 -14.43 -6.50
CA ALA A 37 -0.94 -15.30 -7.07
C ALA A 37 -0.38 -16.59 -7.70
N LEU A 38 0.92 -16.65 -8.00
CA LEU A 38 1.58 -17.87 -8.51
C LEU A 38 1.70 -18.98 -7.46
N SER A 39 1.55 -18.65 -6.17
CA SER A 39 1.58 -19.62 -5.08
C SER A 39 0.17 -19.92 -4.55
N ILE A 40 -0.09 -21.17 -4.16
CA ILE A 40 -1.40 -21.59 -3.63
C ILE A 40 -1.79 -20.75 -2.40
N ILE A 41 -0.83 -20.52 -1.50
CA ILE A 41 -1.04 -19.69 -0.31
C ILE A 41 -1.19 -18.22 -0.69
N GLY A 42 -0.34 -17.72 -1.59
CA GLY A 42 -0.36 -16.32 -2.00
C GLY A 42 -1.59 -15.94 -2.79
N LEU A 43 -2.31 -16.87 -3.43
CA LEU A 43 -3.59 -16.60 -4.08
C LEU A 43 -4.63 -16.03 -3.10
N ILE A 44 -4.60 -16.45 -1.83
CA ILE A 44 -5.51 -15.94 -0.77
C ILE A 44 -5.21 -14.48 -0.44
N PHE A 45 -3.96 -14.03 -0.61
CA PHE A 45 -3.51 -12.70 -0.20
C PHE A 45 -3.26 -11.75 -1.38
N ALA A 46 -3.12 -12.27 -2.60
CA ALA A 46 -2.74 -11.53 -3.80
C ALA A 46 -3.73 -10.41 -4.17
N TRP A 47 -5.01 -10.55 -3.79
CA TRP A 47 -6.03 -9.56 -4.10
C TRP A 47 -5.78 -8.21 -3.42
N ILE A 48 -5.15 -8.17 -2.24
CA ILE A 48 -4.88 -6.93 -1.50
C ILE A 48 -3.90 -6.02 -2.28
N PRO A 49 -2.67 -6.45 -2.61
CA PRO A 49 -1.72 -5.62 -3.36
C PRO A 49 -2.24 -5.27 -4.77
N ILE A 50 -2.92 -6.20 -5.46
CA ILE A 50 -3.51 -5.90 -6.77
C ILE A 50 -4.54 -4.77 -6.67
N TRP A 51 -5.47 -4.86 -5.70
CA TRP A 51 -6.50 -3.85 -5.52
C TRP A 51 -5.91 -2.49 -5.11
N MET A 52 -4.96 -2.46 -4.18
CA MET A 52 -4.22 -1.24 -3.81
C MET A 52 -3.54 -0.62 -5.03
N GLY A 53 -2.94 -1.44 -5.88
CA GLY A 53 -2.30 -0.97 -7.10
C GLY A 53 -3.28 -0.32 -8.08
N VAL A 54 -4.45 -0.95 -8.28
CA VAL A 54 -5.54 -0.38 -9.09
C VAL A 54 -6.04 0.96 -8.52
N LEU A 55 -6.19 1.08 -7.20
CA LEU A 55 -6.60 2.33 -6.56
C LEU A 55 -5.61 3.48 -6.84
N LEU A 56 -4.31 3.21 -6.74
CA LEU A 56 -3.27 4.20 -7.02
C LEU A 56 -3.25 4.61 -8.50
N VAL A 57 -3.34 3.65 -9.44
CA VAL A 57 -3.41 3.98 -10.88
C VAL A 57 -4.64 4.83 -11.19
N GLN A 58 -5.81 4.50 -10.63
CA GLN A 58 -7.04 5.29 -10.77
C GLN A 58 -6.88 6.69 -10.18
N SER A 59 -6.27 6.81 -9.00
CA SER A 59 -6.01 8.10 -8.37
C SER A 59 -5.10 8.98 -9.23
N GLY A 60 -3.97 8.43 -9.71
CA GLY A 60 -3.06 9.15 -10.59
C GLY A 60 -3.73 9.69 -11.86
N SER A 61 -4.65 8.91 -12.45
CA SER A 61 -5.42 9.34 -13.62
C SER A 61 -6.51 10.36 -13.28
N ALA A 62 -7.05 10.32 -12.07
CA ALA A 62 -8.00 11.33 -11.58
C ALA A 62 -7.30 12.66 -11.23
N ILE A 63 -6.10 12.63 -10.64
CA ILE A 63 -5.23 13.81 -10.41
C ILE A 63 -4.96 14.53 -11.73
N GLU A 64 -4.63 13.78 -12.78
CA GLU A 64 -4.36 14.31 -14.11
C GLU A 64 -5.57 15.05 -14.70
N ARG A 65 -6.76 14.48 -14.57
CA ARG A 65 -8.01 15.12 -15.00
C ARG A 65 -8.33 16.37 -14.19
N ALA A 66 -8.14 16.33 -12.87
CA ALA A 66 -8.34 17.49 -12.01
C ALA A 66 -7.44 18.67 -12.41
N GLN A 67 -6.18 18.38 -12.75
CA GLN A 67 -5.21 19.38 -13.22
C GLN A 67 -5.51 19.93 -14.60
N MET A 68 -5.77 19.07 -15.57
CA MET A 68 -5.93 19.51 -16.96
C MET A 68 -7.29 20.19 -17.17
N ALA A 69 -8.36 19.62 -16.62
CA ALA A 69 -9.72 20.09 -16.83
C ALA A 69 -10.24 21.01 -15.71
N GLY A 70 -9.55 21.11 -14.56
CA GLY A 70 -10.13 21.80 -13.39
C GLY A 70 -11.35 21.07 -12.82
N ASP A 71 -11.38 19.74 -12.98
CA ASP A 71 -12.50 18.88 -12.60
C ASP A 71 -12.47 18.55 -11.09
N GLU A 72 -13.38 19.17 -10.34
CA GLU A 72 -13.50 18.95 -8.90
C GLU A 72 -13.89 17.50 -8.55
N SER A 73 -14.73 16.86 -9.37
CA SER A 73 -15.16 15.48 -9.13
C SER A 73 -13.97 14.53 -9.27
N ALA A 74 -13.08 14.79 -10.22
CA ALA A 74 -11.84 14.05 -10.38
C ALA A 74 -10.88 14.27 -9.21
N LEU A 75 -10.80 15.49 -8.66
CA LEU A 75 -9.98 15.75 -7.48
C LEU A 75 -10.50 15.00 -6.25
N ARG A 76 -11.81 15.02 -6.00
CA ARG A 76 -12.43 14.25 -4.90
C ARG A 76 -12.18 12.76 -5.07
N MET A 77 -12.37 12.23 -6.28
CA MET A 77 -12.08 10.83 -6.59
C MET A 77 -10.61 10.48 -6.32
N ALA A 78 -9.66 11.33 -6.73
CA ALA A 78 -8.25 11.10 -6.47
C ALA A 78 -7.95 10.97 -4.97
N LEU A 79 -8.48 11.91 -4.17
CA LEU A 79 -8.31 11.96 -2.73
C LEU A 79 -8.95 10.76 -2.03
N ASP A 80 -10.17 10.38 -2.43
CA ASP A 80 -10.86 9.22 -1.85
C ASP A 80 -10.08 7.92 -2.08
N LYS A 81 -9.53 7.74 -3.28
CA LYS A 81 -8.72 6.55 -3.61
C LYS A 81 -7.40 6.53 -2.82
N LEU A 82 -6.73 7.67 -2.67
CA LEU A 82 -5.54 7.80 -1.82
C LEU A 82 -5.87 7.52 -0.36
N ARG A 83 -6.97 8.06 0.16
CA ARG A 83 -7.45 7.80 1.52
C ARG A 83 -7.63 6.30 1.75
N VAL A 84 -8.34 5.61 0.85
CA VAL A 84 -8.57 4.17 0.97
C VAL A 84 -7.23 3.42 0.95
N TYR A 85 -6.32 3.76 0.03
CA TYR A 85 -4.98 3.17 -0.01
C TYR A 85 -4.23 3.31 1.32
N PHE A 86 -4.16 4.52 1.89
CA PHE A 86 -3.46 4.76 3.15
C PHE A 86 -4.13 4.10 4.36
N ILE A 87 -5.46 3.99 4.38
CA ILE A 87 -6.15 3.23 5.43
C ILE A 87 -5.75 1.76 5.39
N ILE A 88 -5.77 1.15 4.20
CA ILE A 88 -5.38 -0.26 4.03
C ILE A 88 -3.93 -0.44 4.46
N GLN A 89 -3.02 0.41 3.96
CA GLN A 89 -1.61 0.35 4.33
C GLN A 89 -1.42 0.49 5.84
N GLY A 90 -2.08 1.46 6.48
CA GLY A 90 -2.01 1.64 7.93
C GLY A 90 -2.43 0.39 8.70
N VAL A 91 -3.52 -0.26 8.29
CA VAL A 91 -3.98 -1.52 8.90
C VAL A 91 -2.95 -2.64 8.68
N LEU A 92 -2.43 -2.79 7.46
CA LEU A 92 -1.41 -3.80 7.14
C LEU A 92 -0.12 -3.59 7.92
N PHE A 93 0.31 -2.34 8.13
CA PHE A 93 1.47 -2.00 8.96
C PHE A 93 1.27 -2.42 10.42
N ILE A 94 0.08 -2.22 10.98
CA ILE A 94 -0.21 -2.65 12.36
C ILE A 94 -0.16 -4.19 12.45
N ILE A 95 -0.79 -4.89 11.51
CA ILE A 95 -0.79 -6.36 11.47
C ILE A 95 0.64 -6.88 11.33
N SER A 96 1.45 -6.31 10.43
CA SER A 96 2.82 -6.76 10.22
C SER A 96 3.70 -6.53 11.44
N LEU A 97 3.55 -5.40 12.14
CA LEU A 97 4.25 -5.14 13.40
C LEU A 97 3.86 -6.15 14.49
N ALA A 98 2.56 -6.48 14.63
CA ALA A 98 2.10 -7.46 15.59
C ALA A 98 2.69 -8.86 15.30
N LEU A 99 2.64 -9.30 14.05
CA LEU A 99 3.22 -10.57 13.62
C LEU A 99 4.75 -10.61 13.80
N MET A 100 5.43 -9.49 13.54
CA MET A 100 6.87 -9.36 13.74
C MET A 100 7.23 -9.57 15.21
N VAL A 101 6.56 -8.89 16.15
CA VAL A 101 6.80 -9.03 17.59
C VAL A 101 6.53 -10.47 18.05
N LEU A 102 5.41 -11.07 17.64
CA LEU A 102 5.08 -12.46 17.97
C LEU A 102 6.14 -13.42 17.41
N GLY A 103 6.56 -13.24 16.16
CA GLY A 103 7.60 -14.05 15.52
C GLY A 103 8.94 -13.94 16.26
N PHE A 104 9.33 -12.74 16.68
CA PHE A 104 10.55 -12.52 17.47
C PHE A 104 10.51 -13.26 18.81
N VAL A 105 9.40 -13.13 19.56
CA VAL A 105 9.25 -13.79 20.86
C VAL A 105 9.30 -15.31 20.71
N MET A 106 8.59 -15.86 19.72
CA MET A 106 8.61 -17.30 19.47
C MET A 106 9.99 -17.79 19.04
N PHE A 107 10.65 -17.08 18.13
CA PHE A 107 11.99 -17.44 17.64
C PHE A 107 13.02 -17.48 18.77
N PHE A 108 13.11 -16.41 19.57
CA PHE A 108 14.03 -16.36 20.70
C PHE A 108 13.68 -17.38 21.79
N GLY A 109 12.39 -17.59 22.08
CA GLY A 109 11.95 -18.61 23.03
C GLY A 109 12.39 -20.01 22.62
N VAL A 110 12.18 -20.39 21.35
CA VAL A 110 12.60 -21.69 20.80
C VAL A 110 14.13 -21.81 20.80
N LEU A 111 14.85 -20.76 20.40
CA LEU A 111 16.31 -20.77 20.39
C LEU A 111 16.89 -21.00 21.80
N MET A 112 16.38 -20.30 22.81
CA MET A 112 16.85 -20.46 24.19
C MET A 112 16.52 -21.85 24.74
N ALA A 113 15.34 -22.38 24.43
CA ALA A 113 14.97 -23.75 24.80
C ALA A 113 15.90 -24.79 24.13
N ALA A 114 16.24 -24.60 22.85
CA ALA A 114 17.15 -25.49 22.13
C ALA A 114 18.58 -25.46 22.71
N ILE A 115 19.09 -24.27 23.03
CA ILE A 115 20.41 -24.11 23.67
C ILE A 115 20.42 -24.78 25.05
N ALA A 116 19.38 -24.56 25.86
CA ALA A 116 19.27 -25.18 27.18
C ALA A 116 19.26 -26.71 27.10
N ASN A 117 18.53 -27.27 26.14
CA ASN A 117 18.46 -28.71 25.91
C ASN A 117 19.81 -29.32 25.51
N HIS A 118 20.55 -28.67 24.60
CA HIS A 118 21.88 -29.12 24.19
C HIS A 118 22.87 -29.11 25.36
N ASN A 119 22.79 -28.10 26.25
CA ASN A 119 23.67 -28.02 27.42
C ASN A 119 23.37 -29.09 28.48
N ILE A 120 22.15 -29.63 28.52
CA ILE A 120 21.75 -30.68 29.47
C ILE A 120 22.19 -32.08 29.03
N TYR A 121 22.21 -32.38 27.71
CA TYR A 121 22.62 -33.69 27.19
C TYR A 121 24.08 -33.76 26.71
N GLY A 122 24.81 -32.64 26.77
CA GLY A 122 26.23 -32.54 26.42
C GLY A 122 27.20 -32.70 27.59
N MET A 123 26.71 -33.01 28.80
CA MET A 123 27.49 -33.43 29.98
C MET A 123 27.29 -34.93 30.22
#